data_AF-A0A800M3Z5-F1
#
_entry.id   AF-A0A800M3Z5-F1
#
_cell.length_a   1.000
_cell.length_b   1.000
_cell.length_c   1.000
_cell.angle_alpha   90.00
_cell.angle_beta   90.00
_cell.angle_gamma   90.00
#
_symmetry.space_group_name_H-M   'P 1'
#
loop_
_entity.id
_entity.type
_entity.pdbx_description
1 polymer ?
#
loop_
_entity_poly.entity_id
_entity_poly.type
_entity_poly.pdbx_seq_one_letter_code
_entity_poly.pdbx_strand_id
1 'polypeptide(L)'
;MTVRFVELKSFATRRPKRLADEAYHKLLLRLGQYPTTGEPVEGSEEWREVRWADRGGSKRGGIRAVRYAYEAPDRFYLGSLVSANKASKFKIDEAMQERDAVVNGDASAMREVVYHGRILVEVLENGEPTWRLADARAEDMEEVVTVREALRQTQEGFADLLGVKLSTVRGWELKRRQPRGPAARLIEVAARRPDVLLELRQNA
;
A
#
# COMPACT_ATOMS: atom_id res chain seq x y z
N MET A 1 -12.66 -8.21 -1.47
CA MET A 1 -12.93 -6.95 -0.73
C MET A 1 -11.96 -5.90 -1.21
N THR A 2 -12.49 -4.78 -1.69
CA THR A 2 -11.70 -3.58 -2.04
C THR A 2 -11.39 -2.82 -0.77
N VAL A 3 -10.22 -2.19 -0.67
CA VAL A 3 -9.81 -1.32 0.44
C VAL A 3 -9.13 -0.09 -0.15
N ARG A 4 -9.47 1.09 0.35
CA ARG A 4 -9.00 2.39 -0.16
C ARG A 4 -8.22 3.13 0.93
N PHE A 5 -7.00 3.54 0.61
CA PHE A 5 -6.16 4.37 1.47
C PHE A 5 -6.03 5.76 0.87
N VAL A 6 -6.70 6.73 1.52
CA VAL A 6 -6.72 8.14 1.17
C VAL A 6 -5.59 8.84 1.92
N GLU A 7 -4.62 9.41 1.20
CA GLU A 7 -3.58 10.23 1.79
C GLU A 7 -4.05 11.68 1.92
N LEU A 8 -4.10 12.16 3.16
CA LEU A 8 -4.27 13.59 3.44
C LEU A 8 -2.95 14.33 3.21
N LYS A 9 -3.02 15.64 3.00
CA LYS A 9 -1.92 16.51 2.57
C LYS A 9 -0.69 16.39 3.45
N SER A 10 -0.86 16.38 4.77
CA SER A 10 0.27 16.26 5.69
C SER A 10 0.99 14.90 5.58
N PHE A 11 0.27 13.84 5.24
CA PHE A 11 0.87 12.53 5.00
C PHE A 11 1.53 12.48 3.62
N ALA A 12 0.77 12.82 2.57
CA ALA A 12 1.21 12.73 1.17
C ALA A 12 2.49 13.51 0.88
N THR A 13 2.60 14.72 1.43
CA THR A 13 3.78 15.57 1.24
C THR A 13 5.04 15.04 1.94
N ARG A 14 4.90 14.25 3.02
CA ARG A 14 6.02 13.79 3.85
C ARG A 14 6.43 12.35 3.54
N ARG A 15 5.49 11.48 3.18
CA ARG A 15 5.72 10.05 2.92
C ARG A 15 6.86 9.78 1.93
N PRO A 16 6.95 10.40 0.74
CA PRO A 16 8.00 10.07 -0.23
C PRO A 16 9.42 10.23 0.31
N LYS A 17 9.62 11.15 1.27
CA LYS A 17 10.93 11.45 1.86
C LYS A 17 11.27 10.60 3.08
N ARG A 18 10.31 9.82 3.58
CA ARG A 18 10.37 9.20 4.91
C ARG A 18 10.07 7.70 4.90
N LEU A 19 9.36 7.20 3.89
CA LEU A 19 8.95 5.81 3.77
C LEU A 19 9.18 5.35 2.32
N ALA A 20 10.04 4.34 2.15
CA ALA A 20 10.22 3.69 0.86
C ALA A 20 8.92 2.96 0.46
N ASP A 21 8.69 2.79 -0.85
CA ASP A 21 7.41 2.28 -1.37
C ASP A 21 7.05 0.89 -0.85
N GLU A 22 8.01 -0.05 -0.80
CA GLU A 22 7.77 -1.39 -0.23
C GLU A 22 7.35 -1.33 1.26
N ALA A 23 8.02 -0.50 2.05
CA ALA A 23 7.69 -0.30 3.47
C ALA A 23 6.33 0.38 3.64
N TYR A 24 6.00 1.31 2.74
CA TYR A 24 4.72 1.98 2.68
C TYR A 24 3.58 1.00 2.37
N HIS A 25 3.71 0.19 1.33
CA HIS A 25 2.69 -0.80 0.99
C HIS A 25 2.53 -1.87 2.07
N LYS A 26 3.60 -2.27 2.77
CA LYS A 26 3.51 -3.14 3.95
C LYS A 26 2.73 -2.50 5.11
N LEU A 27 2.89 -1.20 5.33
CA LEU A 27 2.08 -0.46 6.31
C LEU A 27 0.60 -0.50 5.91
N LEU A 28 0.28 -0.21 4.65
CA LEU A 28 -1.11 -0.22 4.17
C LEU A 28 -1.75 -1.59 4.34
N LEU A 29 -1.07 -2.66 3.92
CA LEU A 29 -1.57 -4.03 4.08
C LEU A 29 -1.84 -4.38 5.55
N ARG A 30 -0.98 -3.93 6.48
CA ARG A 30 -1.19 -4.13 7.91
C ARG A 30 -2.44 -3.39 8.39
N LEU A 31 -2.63 -2.13 7.98
CA LEU A 31 -3.80 -1.34 8.34
C LEU A 31 -5.09 -1.96 7.81
N GLY A 32 -5.11 -2.38 6.53
CA GLY A 32 -6.26 -3.04 5.93
C GLY A 32 -6.60 -4.37 6.59
N GLN A 33 -5.61 -5.14 7.05
CA GLN A 33 -5.83 -6.40 7.76
C GLN A 33 -6.28 -6.19 9.21
N TYR A 34 -5.81 -5.14 9.87
CA TYR A 34 -6.07 -4.87 11.28
C TYR A 34 -6.53 -3.40 11.47
N PRO A 35 -7.75 -3.04 11.05
CA PRO A 35 -8.21 -1.65 11.00
C PRO A 35 -8.24 -0.95 12.37
N THR A 36 -8.33 -1.72 13.46
CA THR A 36 -8.40 -1.20 14.84
C THR A 36 -7.03 -1.09 15.52
N THR A 37 -5.92 -1.38 14.83
CA THR A 37 -4.58 -1.39 15.44
C THR A 37 -4.14 0.01 15.90
N GLY A 38 -3.44 0.08 17.02
CA GLY A 38 -2.93 1.35 17.57
C GLY A 38 -3.91 2.02 18.52
N GLU A 39 -3.42 3.04 19.22
CA GLU A 39 -4.15 3.71 20.29
C GLU A 39 -4.92 4.92 19.73
N PRO A 40 -6.10 5.27 20.29
CA PRO A 40 -6.74 6.55 20.00
C PRO A 40 -5.76 7.72 20.22
N VAL A 41 -5.82 8.72 19.35
CA VAL A 41 -5.03 9.94 19.50
C VAL A 41 -5.68 10.82 20.56
N GLU A 42 -4.91 11.35 21.50
CA GLU A 42 -5.42 12.28 22.50
C GLU A 42 -6.18 13.45 21.85
N GLY A 43 -7.42 13.68 22.30
CA GLY A 43 -8.31 14.69 21.72
C GLY A 43 -9.13 14.20 20.51
N SER A 44 -9.11 12.92 20.16
CA SER A 44 -9.98 12.36 19.12
C SER A 44 -10.25 10.86 19.30
N GLU A 45 -11.53 10.48 19.21
CA GLU A 45 -11.94 9.06 19.19
C GLU A 45 -11.82 8.42 17.79
N GLU A 46 -11.74 9.26 16.75
CA GLU A 46 -11.74 8.85 15.34
C GLU A 46 -10.32 8.56 14.82
N TRP A 47 -9.33 9.29 15.32
CA TRP A 47 -7.94 9.14 14.92
C TRP A 47 -7.20 8.13 15.81
N ARG A 48 -6.41 7.26 15.19
CA ARG A 48 -5.55 6.27 15.85
C ARG A 48 -4.08 6.48 15.49
N GLU A 49 -3.18 6.23 16.44
CA GLU A 49 -1.74 6.18 16.24
C GLU A 49 -1.24 4.74 16.33
N VAL A 50 -0.74 4.21 15.22
CA VAL A 50 -0.09 2.89 15.18
C VAL A 50 1.41 3.04 15.13
N ARG A 51 2.13 2.36 16.04
CA ARG A 51 3.58 2.25 16.01
C ARG A 51 4.02 1.47 14.76
N TRP A 52 4.94 2.07 14.01
CA TRP A 52 5.55 1.50 12.82
C TRP A 52 7.05 1.40 13.03
N ALA A 53 7.60 0.20 12.87
CA ALA A 53 9.03 -0.04 12.86
C ALA A 53 9.32 -0.97 11.68
N ASP A 54 9.89 -0.43 10.61
CA ASP A 54 10.40 -1.26 9.54
C ASP A 54 11.82 -1.72 9.90
N ARG A 55 12.03 -3.04 9.95
CA ARG A 55 13.35 -3.65 10.22
C ARG A 55 14.29 -3.53 9.00
N GLY A 56 13.81 -3.07 7.84
CA GLY A 56 14.50 -3.21 6.55
C GLY A 56 15.22 -2.00 5.97
N GLY A 57 15.12 -0.78 6.52
CA GLY A 57 15.84 0.34 5.88
C GLY A 57 15.35 1.75 6.15
N SER A 58 14.86 2.08 7.34
CA SER A 58 14.63 3.49 7.65
C SER A 58 15.98 4.22 7.75
N LYS A 59 16.33 5.03 6.74
CA LYS A 59 17.45 5.99 6.83
C LYS A 59 17.30 6.84 8.10
N ARG A 60 18.44 7.29 8.67
CA ARG A 60 18.54 8.05 9.94
C ARG A 60 17.32 8.99 10.16
N GLY A 61 16.59 8.81 11.27
CA GLY A 61 15.39 9.59 11.59
C GLY A 61 14.06 8.96 11.14
N GLY A 62 13.96 7.63 11.18
CA GLY A 62 12.83 6.83 10.71
C GLY A 62 11.46 7.19 11.30
N ILE A 63 10.41 6.83 10.55
CA ILE A 63 9.02 6.88 10.99
C ILE A 63 8.84 5.90 12.16
N ARG A 64 8.23 6.37 13.24
CA ARG A 64 7.92 5.57 14.44
C ARG A 64 6.44 5.26 14.58
N ALA A 65 5.59 6.08 13.97
CA ALA A 65 4.16 5.84 13.98
C ALA A 65 3.46 6.53 12.80
N VAL A 66 2.26 6.07 12.52
CA VAL A 66 1.33 6.67 11.57
C VAL A 66 0.04 6.98 12.28
N ARG A 67 -0.50 8.16 12.03
CA ARG A 67 -1.84 8.57 12.49
C ARG A 67 -2.83 8.41 11.36
N TYR A 68 -3.89 7.66 11.60
CA TYR A 68 -4.90 7.34 10.60
C TYR A 68 -6.30 7.30 11.23
N ALA A 69 -7.32 7.53 10.42
CA ALA A 69 -8.71 7.20 10.72
C ALA A 69 -9.17 6.10 9.75
N TYR A 70 -10.23 5.38 10.09
CA TYR A 70 -10.83 4.41 9.18
C TYR A 70 -12.34 4.46 9.29
N GLU A 71 -13.00 4.29 8.15
CA GLU A 71 -14.44 4.12 8.02
C GLU A 71 -14.68 2.68 7.59
N ALA A 72 -15.35 1.93 8.46
CA ALA A 72 -15.61 0.53 8.21
C ALA A 72 -16.55 0.38 6.99
N PRO A 73 -16.32 -0.62 6.12
CA PRO A 73 -15.35 -1.70 6.31
C PRO A 73 -14.01 -1.47 5.57
N ASP A 74 -13.89 -0.49 4.68
CA ASP A 74 -12.90 -0.52 3.60
C ASP A 74 -12.15 0.79 3.32
N ARG A 75 -12.39 1.88 4.05
CA ARG A 75 -11.78 3.17 3.74
C ARG A 75 -10.91 3.68 4.88
N PHE A 76 -9.70 4.11 4.56
CA PHE A 76 -8.68 4.58 5.49
C PHE A 76 -8.21 5.97 5.11
N TYR A 77 -8.02 6.85 6.09
CA TYR A 77 -7.51 8.21 5.92
C TYR A 77 -6.18 8.35 6.64
N LEU A 78 -5.10 8.55 5.88
CA LEU A 78 -3.75 8.66 6.39
C LEU A 78 -3.44 10.14 6.67
N GLY A 79 -3.41 10.50 7.96
CA GLY A 79 -3.32 11.90 8.38
C GLY A 79 -1.89 12.41 8.55
N SER A 80 -1.02 11.65 9.23
CA SER A 80 0.36 12.09 9.42
C SER A 80 1.35 10.98 9.76
N LEU A 81 2.63 11.28 9.52
CA LEU A 81 3.78 10.48 9.91
C LEU A 81 4.45 11.06 11.15
N VAL A 82 4.74 10.21 12.13
CA VAL A 82 5.47 10.57 13.36
C VAL A 82 6.92 10.12 13.23
N SER A 83 7.85 11.06 13.38
CA SER A 83 9.29 10.80 13.26
C SER A 83 9.98 10.62 14.60
N ALA A 84 11.10 9.89 14.62
CA ALA A 84 11.91 9.67 15.82
C ALA A 84 12.40 10.93 16.54
N ASN A 85 12.67 12.01 15.79
CA ASN A 85 13.41 13.18 16.29
C ASN A 85 12.55 14.45 16.36
N LYS A 86 11.24 14.36 16.08
CA LYS A 86 10.32 15.48 16.18
C LYS A 86 8.90 14.93 16.34
N ALA A 87 8.29 15.16 17.50
CA ALA A 87 6.85 15.06 17.63
C ALA A 87 6.28 16.21 16.79
N SER A 88 5.81 15.93 15.56
CA SER A 88 4.99 16.92 14.87
C SER A 88 3.64 16.95 15.59
N LYS A 89 3.25 18.13 16.08
CA LYS A 89 1.90 18.36 16.61
C LYS A 89 0.92 17.92 15.53
N PHE A 90 0.16 16.87 15.80
CA PHE A 90 -0.92 16.48 14.92
C PHE A 90 -1.97 17.57 15.03
N LYS A 91 -2.37 18.13 13.90
CA LYS A 91 -3.43 19.13 13.88
C LYS A 91 -4.72 18.38 13.55
N ILE A 92 -5.39 17.90 14.59
CA ILE A 92 -6.58 17.06 14.49
C ILE A 92 -7.66 17.77 13.68
N ASP A 93 -7.96 19.02 14.04
CA ASP A 93 -9.00 19.82 13.36
C ASP A 93 -8.73 20.00 11.86
N GLU A 94 -7.49 20.32 11.47
CA GLU A 94 -7.11 20.44 10.04
C GLU A 94 -7.26 19.09 9.32
N ALA A 95 -6.89 17.98 9.96
CA ALA A 95 -7.00 16.65 9.36
C ALA A 95 -8.46 16.17 9.27
N MET A 96 -9.31 16.51 10.24
CA MET A 96 -10.76 16.24 10.20
C MET A 96 -11.42 17.06 9.10
N GLN A 97 -11.16 18.37 9.04
CA GLN A 97 -11.72 19.23 7.98
C GLN A 97 -11.30 18.76 6.58
N GLU A 98 -10.03 18.38 6.39
CA GLU A 98 -9.56 17.85 5.10
C GLU A 98 -10.24 16.52 4.77
N ARG A 99 -10.35 15.60 5.73
CA ARG A 99 -11.06 14.33 5.54
C ARG A 99 -12.51 14.58 5.14
N ASP A 100 -13.22 15.42 5.88
CA ASP A 100 -14.64 15.66 5.68
C ASP A 100 -14.89 16.30 4.31
N ALA A 101 -14.01 17.20 3.86
CA ALA A 101 -14.06 17.73 2.50
C ALA A 101 -13.87 16.62 1.44
N VAL A 102 -12.98 15.66 1.66
CA VAL A 102 -12.81 14.50 0.77
C VAL A 102 -14.02 13.55 0.80
N VAL A 103 -14.60 13.32 1.98
CA VAL A 103 -15.80 12.49 2.16
C VAL A 103 -17.01 13.10 1.43
N ASN A 104 -17.20 14.41 1.58
CA ASN A 104 -18.33 15.14 0.99
C ASN A 104 -18.16 15.40 -0.52
N GLY A 105 -16.95 15.18 -1.07
CA GLY A 105 -16.63 15.47 -2.47
C GLY A 105 -16.30 16.94 -2.75
N ASP A 106 -16.11 17.75 -1.70
CA ASP A 106 -15.70 19.16 -1.80
C ASP A 106 -14.22 19.30 -2.17
N ALA A 107 -13.42 18.26 -1.96
CA ALA A 107 -12.01 18.20 -2.32
C ALA A 107 -11.60 16.80 -2.80
N SER A 108 -10.65 16.72 -3.73
CA SER A 108 -10.01 15.46 -4.08
C SER A 108 -8.94 15.07 -3.06
N ALA A 109 -8.85 13.78 -2.77
CA ALA A 109 -7.70 13.21 -2.06
C ALA A 109 -6.39 13.54 -2.80
N MET A 110 -5.32 13.91 -2.08
CA MET A 110 -4.02 14.12 -2.74
C MET A 110 -3.55 12.86 -3.45
N ARG A 111 -3.69 11.71 -2.79
CA ARG A 111 -3.46 10.38 -3.36
C ARG A 111 -4.45 9.39 -2.79
N GLU A 112 -4.91 8.46 -3.61
CA GLU A 112 -5.67 7.31 -3.17
C GLU A 112 -4.99 6.02 -3.67
N VAL A 113 -4.81 5.05 -2.78
CA VAL A 113 -4.19 3.76 -3.08
C VAL A 113 -5.23 2.66 -2.85
N VAL A 114 -5.56 1.93 -3.90
CA VAL A 114 -6.68 0.98 -3.92
C VAL A 114 -6.16 -0.44 -3.98
N TYR A 115 -6.61 -1.27 -3.04
CA TYR A 115 -6.26 -2.69 -2.95
C TYR A 115 -7.48 -3.58 -3.15
N HIS A 116 -7.30 -4.70 -3.84
CA HIS A 116 -8.22 -5.84 -3.82
C HIS A 116 -7.56 -6.96 -3.01
N GLY A 117 -8.03 -7.21 -1.78
CA GLY A 117 -7.32 -8.08 -0.84
C GLY A 117 -5.91 -7.54 -0.57
N ARG A 118 -4.87 -8.28 -0.98
CA ARG A 118 -3.47 -7.85 -0.83
C ARG A 118 -2.86 -7.26 -2.11
N ILE A 119 -3.60 -7.24 -3.22
CA ILE A 119 -3.10 -6.74 -4.50
C ILE A 119 -3.38 -5.26 -4.62
N LEU A 120 -2.34 -4.47 -4.89
CA LEU A 120 -2.49 -3.08 -5.29
C LEU A 120 -3.06 -3.05 -6.71
N VAL A 121 -4.24 -2.46 -6.91
CA VAL A 121 -4.92 -2.45 -8.21
C VAL A 121 -4.92 -1.09 -8.90
N GLU A 122 -4.94 0.00 -8.13
CA GLU A 122 -5.02 1.35 -8.68
C GLU A 122 -4.37 2.37 -7.74
N VAL A 123 -3.77 3.40 -8.34
CA VAL A 123 -3.31 4.60 -7.65
C VAL A 123 -3.89 5.81 -8.35
N LEU A 124 -4.57 6.66 -7.59
CA LEU A 124 -5.13 7.93 -8.06
C LEU A 124 -4.35 9.08 -7.42
N GLU A 125 -4.16 10.16 -8.17
CA GLU A 125 -3.63 11.44 -7.68
C GLU A 125 -4.67 12.52 -7.96
N ASN A 126 -5.09 13.26 -6.94
CA ASN A 126 -6.13 14.29 -7.07
C ASN A 126 -7.44 13.79 -7.72
N GLY A 127 -7.80 12.52 -7.49
CA GLY A 127 -8.97 11.87 -8.08
C GLY A 127 -8.77 11.28 -9.47
N GLU A 128 -7.60 11.51 -10.09
CA GLU A 128 -7.29 11.00 -11.42
C GLU A 128 -6.41 9.74 -11.35
N PRO A 129 -6.79 8.63 -12.01
CA PRO A 129 -5.98 7.42 -12.09
C PRO A 129 -4.64 7.67 -12.77
N THR A 130 -3.54 7.47 -12.04
CA THR A 130 -2.18 7.61 -12.58
C THR A 130 -1.48 6.28 -12.80
N TRP A 131 -2.00 5.20 -12.21
CA TRP A 131 -1.49 3.85 -12.41
C TRP A 131 -2.58 2.82 -12.14
N ARG A 132 -2.62 1.77 -12.97
CA ARG A 132 -3.50 0.61 -12.82
C ARG A 132 -2.73 -0.67 -13.04
N LEU A 133 -3.00 -1.69 -12.23
CA LEU A 133 -2.39 -3.01 -12.40
C LEU A 133 -2.76 -3.62 -13.76
N ALA A 134 -4.00 -3.45 -14.22
CA ALA A 134 -4.46 -3.99 -15.50
C ALA A 134 -3.62 -3.52 -16.70
N ASP A 135 -3.10 -2.29 -16.62
CA ASP A 135 -2.29 -1.66 -17.67
C ASP A 135 -0.78 -1.80 -17.44
N ALA A 136 -0.36 -2.24 -16.25
CA ALA A 136 1.05 -2.36 -15.88
C ALA A 136 1.76 -3.47 -16.66
N ARG A 137 3.02 -3.25 -17.01
CA ARG A 137 3.86 -4.23 -17.72
C ARG A 137 5.26 -4.25 -17.12
N ALA A 138 5.90 -5.41 -17.14
CA ALA A 138 7.32 -5.55 -16.82
C ALA A 138 8.11 -5.80 -18.11
N GLU A 139 9.07 -4.94 -18.40
CA GLU A 139 9.95 -5.09 -19.57
C GLU A 139 11.03 -6.15 -19.30
N ASP A 140 11.61 -6.10 -18.10
CA ASP A 140 12.59 -7.06 -17.62
C ASP A 140 11.88 -8.18 -16.82
N MET A 141 12.16 -9.41 -17.23
CA MET A 141 11.66 -10.64 -16.62
C MET A 141 12.80 -11.60 -16.20
N GLU A 142 14.05 -11.13 -16.18
CA GLU A 142 15.21 -11.94 -15.79
C GLU A 142 15.09 -12.39 -14.33
N GLU A 143 14.66 -11.48 -13.46
CA GLU A 143 14.42 -11.77 -12.05
C GLU A 143 12.95 -11.59 -11.66
N VAL A 144 12.45 -12.45 -10.79
CA VAL A 144 11.06 -12.36 -10.31
C VAL A 144 10.80 -11.03 -9.57
N VAL A 145 11.82 -10.50 -8.89
CA VAL A 145 11.74 -9.21 -8.18
C VAL A 145 11.48 -8.05 -9.14
N THR A 146 12.11 -8.03 -10.33
CA THR A 146 11.94 -6.94 -11.28
C THR A 146 10.52 -6.91 -11.84
N VAL A 147 9.96 -8.09 -12.15
CA VAL A 147 8.55 -8.23 -12.53
C VAL A 147 7.62 -7.73 -11.42
N ARG A 148 7.83 -8.18 -10.18
CA ARG A 148 7.00 -7.78 -9.04
C ARG A 148 7.01 -6.26 -8.83
N GLU A 149 8.20 -5.65 -8.85
CA GLU A 149 8.37 -4.21 -8.60
C GLU A 149 7.78 -3.36 -9.74
N ALA A 150 7.90 -3.80 -10.99
CA ALA A 150 7.24 -3.16 -12.13
C ALA A 150 5.71 -3.14 -11.98
N LEU A 151 5.13 -4.19 -11.39
CA LEU A 151 3.71 -4.27 -11.06
C LEU A 151 3.34 -3.59 -9.73
N ARG A 152 4.29 -2.92 -9.06
CA ARG A 152 4.12 -2.22 -7.78
C ARG A 152 3.55 -3.09 -6.66
N GLN A 153 3.81 -4.40 -6.69
CA GLN A 153 3.30 -5.32 -5.69
C GLN A 153 4.31 -5.55 -4.56
N THR A 154 3.81 -5.69 -3.34
CA THR A 154 4.58 -6.34 -2.26
C THR A 154 4.75 -7.82 -2.55
N GLN A 155 5.67 -8.50 -1.86
CA GLN A 155 5.81 -9.96 -1.99
C GLN A 155 4.50 -10.69 -1.67
N GLU A 156 3.76 -10.23 -0.66
CA GLU A 156 2.44 -10.75 -0.29
C GLU A 156 1.41 -10.51 -1.40
N GLY A 157 1.32 -9.30 -1.95
CA GLY A 157 0.38 -8.97 -3.02
C GLY A 157 0.68 -9.73 -4.31
N PHE A 158 1.97 -9.90 -4.65
CA PHE A 158 2.38 -10.64 -5.83
C PHE A 158 2.09 -12.13 -5.69
N ALA A 159 2.36 -12.73 -4.53
CA ALA A 159 2.00 -14.13 -4.27
C ALA A 159 0.48 -14.35 -4.42
N ASP A 160 -0.32 -13.40 -3.93
CA ASP A 160 -1.78 -13.40 -4.01
C ASP A 160 -2.27 -13.24 -5.46
N LEU A 161 -1.64 -12.37 -6.26
CA LEU A 161 -1.91 -12.21 -7.70
C LEU A 161 -1.63 -13.49 -8.50
N LEU A 162 -0.53 -14.16 -8.19
CA LEU A 162 -0.14 -15.40 -8.86
C LEU A 162 -0.91 -16.64 -8.37
N GLY A 163 -1.65 -16.53 -7.26
CA GLY A 163 -2.29 -17.69 -6.62
C GLY A 163 -1.27 -18.69 -6.04
N VAL A 164 -0.10 -18.22 -5.57
CA VAL A 164 0.94 -19.06 -4.97
C VAL A 164 1.23 -18.68 -3.52
N LYS A 165 1.91 -19.56 -2.78
CA LYS A 165 2.33 -19.26 -1.40
C LYS A 165 3.40 -18.15 -1.39
N LEU A 166 3.35 -17.27 -0.39
CA LEU A 166 4.38 -16.24 -0.15
C LEU A 166 5.81 -16.80 -0.08
N SER A 167 5.98 -17.99 0.50
CA SER A 167 7.28 -18.68 0.56
C SER A 167 7.85 -19.02 -0.82
N THR A 168 6.98 -19.20 -1.82
CA THR A 168 7.38 -19.49 -3.20
C THR A 168 7.99 -18.24 -3.84
N VAL A 169 7.31 -17.09 -3.77
CA VAL A 169 7.84 -15.79 -4.24
C VAL A 169 9.15 -15.46 -3.54
N ARG A 170 9.20 -15.57 -2.21
CA ARG A 170 10.44 -15.36 -1.43
C ARG A 170 11.56 -16.31 -1.86
N GLY A 171 11.25 -17.57 -2.14
CA GLY A 171 12.22 -18.55 -2.60
C GLY A 171 12.81 -18.20 -3.98
N TRP A 172 11.98 -17.65 -4.87
CA TRP A 172 12.41 -17.17 -6.18
C TRP A 172 13.28 -15.91 -6.08
N GLU A 173 12.84 -14.91 -5.33
CA GLU A 173 13.58 -13.64 -5.17
C GLU A 173 14.92 -13.83 -4.41
N LEU A 174 14.98 -14.78 -3.47
CA LEU A 174 16.23 -15.15 -2.78
C LEU A 174 17.11 -16.11 -3.60
N LYS A 175 16.77 -16.39 -4.86
CA LYS A 175 17.49 -17.31 -5.76
C LYS A 175 17.69 -18.73 -5.20
N ARG A 176 16.89 -19.14 -4.20
CA ARG A 176 16.92 -20.51 -3.64
C ARG A 176 16.29 -21.52 -4.58
N ARG A 177 15.33 -21.06 -5.40
CA ARG A 177 14.65 -21.80 -6.46
C ARG A 177 14.44 -20.85 -7.63
N GLN A 178 14.25 -21.38 -8.82
CA GLN A 178 13.84 -20.58 -9.99
C GLN A 178 12.47 -21.05 -10.47
N PRO A 179 11.61 -20.15 -10.96
CA PRO A 179 10.38 -20.56 -11.64
C PRO A 179 10.75 -21.36 -12.89
N ARG A 180 10.10 -22.51 -13.09
CA ARG A 180 10.30 -23.39 -14.25
C ARG A 180 8.95 -23.90 -14.75
N GLY A 181 8.90 -24.31 -16.03
CA GLY A 181 7.69 -24.86 -16.65
C GLY A 181 6.48 -23.94 -16.46
N PRO A 182 5.36 -24.43 -15.88
CA PRO A 182 4.17 -23.61 -15.65
C PRO A 182 4.43 -22.34 -14.83
N ALA A 183 5.30 -22.39 -13.82
CA ALA A 183 5.61 -21.22 -13.00
C ALA A 183 6.33 -20.13 -13.79
N ALA A 184 7.23 -20.50 -14.71
CA ALA A 184 7.90 -19.53 -15.57
C ALA A 184 6.89 -18.85 -16.52
N ARG A 185 5.97 -19.63 -17.09
CA ARG A 185 4.88 -19.08 -17.92
C ARG A 185 3.95 -18.17 -17.12
N LEU A 186 3.66 -18.51 -15.86
CA LEU A 186 2.84 -17.69 -14.98
C LEU A 186 3.51 -16.32 -14.68
N ILE A 187 4.83 -16.29 -14.48
CA ILE A 187 5.58 -15.02 -14.35
C ILE A 187 5.49 -14.19 -15.64
N GLU A 188 5.60 -14.82 -16.81
CA GLU A 188 5.44 -14.13 -18.10
C GLU A 188 4.04 -13.55 -18.27
N VAL A 189 2.99 -14.31 -17.89
CA VAL A 189 1.61 -13.81 -17.88
C VAL A 189 1.48 -12.63 -16.93
N ALA A 190 2.03 -12.69 -15.72
CA ALA A 190 2.00 -11.57 -14.79
C ALA A 190 2.70 -10.32 -15.35
N ALA A 191 3.84 -10.50 -16.03
CA ALA A 191 4.59 -9.40 -16.63
C ALA A 191 3.86 -8.72 -17.80
N ARG A 192 3.13 -9.50 -18.61
CA ARG A 192 2.54 -9.01 -19.87
C ARG A 192 1.03 -8.78 -19.82
N ARG A 193 0.33 -9.54 -19.00
CA ARG A 193 -1.14 -9.59 -18.90
C ARG A 193 -1.60 -9.78 -17.43
N PRO A 194 -1.18 -8.89 -16.51
CA PRO A 194 -1.63 -8.93 -15.11
C PRO A 194 -3.15 -8.74 -14.96
N ASP A 195 -3.81 -8.13 -15.95
CA ASP A 195 -5.26 -8.02 -16.06
C ASP A 195 -5.95 -9.39 -16.01
N VAL A 196 -5.42 -10.38 -16.72
CA VAL A 196 -5.99 -11.74 -16.76
C VAL A 196 -5.88 -12.41 -15.39
N LEU A 197 -4.75 -12.25 -14.69
CA LEU A 197 -4.59 -12.81 -13.34
C LEU A 197 -5.49 -12.12 -12.33
N LEU A 198 -5.66 -10.81 -12.46
CA LEU A 198 -6.56 -10.04 -11.61
C LEU A 198 -8.03 -10.47 -11.79
N GLU A 199 -8.46 -10.70 -13.04
CA GLU A 199 -9.80 -11.22 -13.36
C GLU A 199 -10.04 -12.60 -12.76
N LEU A 200 -9.11 -13.54 -12.97
CA LEU A 200 -9.22 -14.91 -12.45
C LEU A 200 -9.34 -14.93 -10.92
N ARG A 201 -8.63 -14.05 -10.24
CA ARG A 201 -8.72 -13.92 -8.78
C ARG A 201 -10.10 -13.44 -8.32
N GLN A 202 -10.75 -12.54 -9.06
CA GLN A 202 -12.05 -11.99 -8.66
C GLN A 202 -13.18 -13.01 -8.77
N ASN A 203 -12.99 -14.04 -9.60
CA ASN A 203 -13.97 -15.09 -9.87
C ASN A 203 -13.76 -16.35 -9.01
N ALA A 204 -12.80 -16.35 -8.08
CA ALA A 204 -12.43 -17.47 -7.21
C ALA A 204 -12.86 -17.22 -5.76
#